data_AF-A0A2D8XFL0-F1
#
_entry.id   AF-A0A2D8XFL0-F1
#
_cell.length_a   1.000
_cell.length_b   1.000
_cell.length_c   1.000
_cell.angle_alpha   90.00
_cell.angle_beta   90.00
_cell.angle_gamma   90.00
#
_symmetry.space_group_name_H-M   'P 1'
#
loop_
_entity.id
_entity.type
_entity.pdbx_description
1 polymer ?
#
loop_
_entity_poly.entity_id
_entity_poly.type
_entity_poly.pdbx_seq_one_letter_code
_entity_poly.pdbx_strand_id
1 'polypeptide(L)'
;MMLTDDKTGFGIGIGYMLGQLKFNTYVSKDSQAKVGYRVRRSVTWRTEPSLHVIPYIQQVLDIGDFLAHEFDMQGFTSNRAQLKLRLLLQTINKEYPILNAFADSVGYHMWTFVYDNPPPNDYEMFLSWAEAYDAEHEQVSLEEDSI
;
A
#
# COMPACT_ATOMS: atom_id res chain seq x y z
N MET A 1 -1.08 30.80 -19.76
CA MET A 1 -0.12 31.08 -18.67
C MET A 1 0.69 29.82 -18.50
N MET A 2 2.01 29.87 -18.77
CA MET A 2 2.86 28.68 -18.83
C MET A 2 3.02 28.06 -17.43
N LEU A 3 2.34 26.94 -17.19
CA LEU A 3 2.64 26.02 -16.09
C LEU A 3 3.85 25.18 -16.51
N THR A 4 5.04 25.77 -16.40
CA THR A 4 6.24 24.97 -16.10
C THR A 4 6.11 24.56 -14.63
N ASP A 5 5.11 23.74 -14.34
CA ASP A 5 4.88 23.20 -13.01
C ASP A 5 6.08 22.35 -12.63
N ASP A 6 6.58 22.60 -11.43
CA ASP A 6 7.77 22.01 -10.84
C ASP A 6 7.59 20.48 -10.67
N LYS A 7 7.79 19.73 -11.76
CA LYS A 7 7.79 18.25 -11.76
C LYS A 7 8.84 17.65 -10.82
N THR A 8 9.81 18.46 -10.38
CA THR A 8 10.84 18.04 -9.42
C THR A 8 10.21 17.65 -8.10
N GLY A 9 9.27 18.45 -7.58
CA GLY A 9 8.59 18.18 -6.32
C GLY A 9 7.79 16.88 -6.35
N PHE A 10 7.02 16.68 -7.42
CA PHE A 10 6.28 15.44 -7.64
C PHE A 10 7.19 14.21 -7.72
N GLY A 11 8.31 14.30 -8.46
CA GLY A 11 9.29 13.23 -8.55
C GLY A 11 9.94 12.88 -7.22
N ILE A 12 10.28 13.89 -6.40
CA ILE A 12 10.78 13.69 -5.03
C ILE A 12 9.72 12.98 -4.17
N GLY A 13 8.46 13.40 -4.26
CA GLY A 13 7.35 12.79 -3.54
C GLY A 13 7.16 11.31 -3.88
N ILE A 14 7.13 10.97 -5.18
CA ILE A 14 7.08 9.57 -5.63
C ILE A 14 8.29 8.80 -5.12
N GLY A 15 9.50 9.33 -5.31
CA GLY A 15 10.73 8.65 -4.89
C GLY A 15 10.73 8.35 -3.39
N TYR A 16 10.25 9.29 -2.57
CA TYR A 16 10.09 9.08 -1.13
C TYR A 16 9.07 7.97 -0.84
N MET A 17 7.88 8.02 -1.47
CA MET A 17 6.85 7.01 -1.28
C MET A 17 7.32 5.60 -1.65
N LEU A 18 8.03 5.46 -2.77
CA LEU A 18 8.57 4.17 -3.23
C LEU A 18 9.60 3.59 -2.26
N GLY A 19 10.46 4.44 -1.67
CA GLY A 19 11.49 3.99 -0.74
C GLY A 19 11.01 3.80 0.70
N GLN A 20 9.95 4.51 1.12
CA GLN A 20 9.58 4.61 2.53
C GLN A 20 8.22 4.02 2.87
N LEU A 21 7.34 3.74 1.91
CA LEU A 21 6.12 3.01 2.24
C LEU A 21 6.44 1.55 2.58
N LYS A 22 5.75 1.05 3.61
CA LYS A 22 5.75 -0.34 4.04
C LYS A 22 4.31 -0.84 4.05
N PHE A 23 4.07 -1.94 3.38
CA PHE A 23 2.77 -2.57 3.22
C PHE A 23 2.71 -3.79 4.12
N ASN A 24 1.77 -3.81 5.06
CA ASN A 24 1.64 -4.89 6.02
C ASN A 24 0.28 -5.55 5.87
N THR A 25 0.29 -6.87 5.97
CA THR A 25 -0.89 -7.71 6.13
C THR A 25 -0.67 -8.59 7.35
N TYR A 26 -1.67 -8.68 8.23
CA TYR A 26 -1.58 -9.54 9.40
C TYR A 26 -2.93 -10.10 9.82
N VAL A 27 -2.92 -11.31 10.34
CA VAL A 27 -4.11 -11.97 10.89
C VAL A 27 -4.15 -11.73 12.38
N SER A 28 -5.30 -11.30 12.89
CA SER A 28 -5.53 -11.07 14.32
C SER A 28 -6.75 -11.86 14.79
N LYS A 29 -6.71 -12.40 16.01
CA LYS A 29 -7.89 -12.97 16.65
C LYS A 29 -8.90 -11.87 16.92
N ASP A 30 -10.16 -12.11 16.55
CA ASP A 30 -11.26 -11.18 16.77
C ASP A 30 -12.45 -11.96 17.31
N SER A 31 -12.66 -11.89 18.63
CA SER A 31 -13.76 -12.59 19.30
C SER A 31 -15.15 -12.09 18.90
N GLN A 32 -15.24 -10.94 18.23
CA GLN A 32 -16.49 -10.38 17.71
C GLN A 32 -16.74 -10.80 16.26
N ALA A 33 -15.73 -11.32 15.56
CA ALA A 33 -15.90 -11.83 14.19
C ALA A 33 -16.56 -13.20 14.23
N LYS A 34 -17.47 -13.46 13.28
CA LYS A 34 -18.21 -14.73 13.15
C LYS A 34 -17.31 -15.97 13.13
N VAL A 35 -16.11 -15.81 12.58
CA VAL A 35 -15.10 -16.84 12.38
C VAL A 35 -13.92 -16.75 13.34
N GLY A 36 -13.93 -15.79 14.27
CA GLY A 36 -12.91 -15.67 15.32
C GLY A 36 -11.59 -15.03 14.89
N TYR A 37 -11.44 -14.63 13.62
CA TYR A 37 -10.26 -13.95 13.09
C TYR A 37 -10.64 -12.76 12.22
N ARG A 38 -9.66 -11.87 12.00
CA ARG A 38 -9.73 -10.75 11.07
C ARG A 38 -8.38 -10.57 10.39
N VAL A 39 -8.38 -10.53 9.06
CA VAL A 39 -7.25 -10.06 8.27
C VAL A 39 -7.25 -8.54 8.29
N ARG A 40 -6.12 -7.95 8.67
CA ARG A 40 -5.91 -6.51 8.68
C ARG A 40 -4.82 -6.16 7.69
N ARG A 41 -4.96 -4.97 7.13
CA ARG A 41 -3.99 -4.35 6.23
C ARG A 41 -3.65 -2.98 6.77
N SER A 42 -2.39 -2.59 6.61
CA SER A 42 -1.95 -1.24 6.89
C SER A 42 -0.84 -0.85 5.94
N VAL A 43 -0.80 0.44 5.59
CA VAL A 43 0.36 1.01 4.92
C VAL A 43 0.97 2.01 5.88
N THR A 44 2.23 1.83 6.24
CA THR A 44 2.95 2.67 7.19
C THR A 44 4.19 3.24 6.54
N TRP A 45 4.80 4.25 7.16
CA TRP A 45 6.13 4.70 6.75
C TRP A 45 7.20 3.88 7.48
N ARG A 46 8.26 3.49 6.77
CA ARG A 46 9.49 2.91 7.37
C ARG A 46 10.18 3.93 8.25
N THR A 47 10.23 5.17 7.77
CA THR A 47 10.66 6.36 8.50
C THR A 47 9.60 7.42 8.36
N GLU A 48 9.15 8.01 9.47
CA GLU A 48 8.17 9.10 9.44
C GLU A 48 8.64 10.23 8.50
N PRO A 49 7.76 10.75 7.63
CA PRO A 49 8.09 11.86 6.75
C PRO A 49 8.64 13.05 7.55
N SER A 50 9.75 13.60 7.11
CA SER A 50 10.26 14.83 7.69
C SER A 50 9.49 16.04 7.14
N LEU A 51 9.44 17.14 7.90
CA LEU A 51 8.67 18.34 7.53
C LEU A 51 9.01 18.90 6.14
N HIS A 52 10.25 18.72 5.68
CA HIS A 52 10.68 19.22 4.36
C HIS A 52 10.21 18.35 3.19
N VAL A 53 9.86 17.07 3.45
CA VAL A 53 9.37 16.16 2.41
C VAL A 53 7.84 16.20 2.28
N ILE A 54 7.13 16.55 3.35
CA ILE A 54 5.65 16.60 3.36
C ILE A 54 5.06 17.35 2.16
N PRO A 55 5.55 18.55 1.77
CA PRO A 55 4.99 19.26 0.62
C PRO A 55 5.09 18.47 -0.69
N TYR A 56 6.15 17.67 -0.86
CA TYR A 56 6.36 16.84 -2.05
C TYR A 56 5.45 15.61 -2.04
N ILE A 57 5.27 14.97 -0.88
CA ILE A 57 4.27 13.89 -0.73
C ILE A 57 2.87 14.43 -1.03
N GLN A 58 2.54 15.61 -0.52
CA GLN A 58 1.23 16.23 -0.73
C GLN A 58 0.95 16.45 -2.22
N GLN A 59 1.93 16.91 -3.01
CA GLN A 59 1.77 17.04 -4.46
C GLN A 59 1.38 15.72 -5.14
N VAL A 60 1.88 14.58 -4.64
CA VAL A 60 1.50 13.26 -5.15
C VAL A 60 0.08 12.89 -4.71
N LEU A 61 -0.25 13.14 -3.45
CA LEU A 61 -1.55 12.84 -2.86
C LEU A 61 -2.68 13.69 -3.46
N ASP A 62 -2.37 14.91 -3.90
CA ASP A 62 -3.32 15.82 -4.56
C ASP A 62 -3.86 15.23 -5.87
N ILE A 63 -3.08 14.40 -6.59
CA ILE A 63 -3.57 13.67 -7.77
C ILE A 63 -4.70 12.70 -7.40
N GLY A 64 -4.67 12.16 -6.19
CA GLY A 64 -5.65 11.20 -5.68
C GLY A 64 -6.80 11.84 -4.92
N ASP A 65 -6.94 13.18 -4.97
CA ASP A 65 -7.91 13.94 -4.17
C ASP A 65 -7.91 13.54 -2.69
N PHE A 66 -6.72 13.35 -2.11
CA PHE A 66 -6.59 13.09 -0.68
C PHE A 66 -6.91 14.37 0.10
N LEU A 67 -7.85 14.24 1.04
CA LEU A 67 -8.14 15.31 1.99
C LEU A 67 -7.01 15.37 3.02
N ALA A 68 -6.72 16.55 3.57
CA ALA A 68 -5.63 16.74 4.53
C ALA A 68 -5.70 15.81 5.76
N HIS A 69 -6.91 15.37 6.17
CA HIS A 69 -7.10 14.43 7.28
C HIS A 69 -6.94 12.96 6.88
N GLU A 70 -6.82 12.66 5.59
CA GLU A 70 -6.52 11.31 5.07
C GLU A 70 -5.01 11.08 4.95
N PHE A 71 -4.19 12.15 5.03
CA PHE A 71 -2.75 12.06 5.22
C PHE A 71 -2.45 11.95 6.72
N ASP A 72 -1.77 10.87 7.10
CA ASP A 72 -1.29 10.65 8.46
C ASP A 72 0.20 10.29 8.40
N MET A 73 0.95 10.96 9.28
CA MET A 73 2.39 10.81 9.44
C MET A 73 2.78 9.40 9.89
N GLN A 74 1.85 8.65 10.47
CA GLN A 74 2.00 7.24 10.84
C GLN A 74 1.67 6.29 9.67
N GLY A 75 0.95 6.76 8.66
CA GLY A 75 0.60 6.02 7.45
C GLY A 75 -0.91 5.97 7.15
N PHE A 76 -1.29 5.13 6.20
CA PHE A 76 -2.67 5.01 5.72
C PHE A 76 -3.36 3.83 6.44
N THR A 77 -3.97 4.12 7.59
CA THR A 77 -4.54 3.09 8.48
C THR A 77 -6.03 2.81 8.26
N SER A 78 -6.77 3.74 7.67
CA SER A 78 -8.19 3.54 7.36
C SER A 78 -8.39 2.81 6.03
N ASN A 79 -9.43 1.96 5.93
CA ASN A 79 -9.79 1.27 4.68
C ASN A 79 -10.00 2.23 3.50
N ARG A 80 -10.56 3.42 3.78
CA ARG A 80 -10.81 4.47 2.78
C ARG A 80 -9.49 5.04 2.25
N ALA A 81 -8.58 5.43 3.14
CA ALA A 81 -7.28 5.96 2.76
C ALA A 81 -6.43 4.92 2.00
N GLN A 82 -6.48 3.66 2.43
CA GLN A 82 -5.82 2.55 1.75
C GLN A 82 -6.37 2.31 0.34
N LEU A 83 -7.69 2.33 0.15
CA LEU A 83 -8.30 2.19 -1.18
C LEU A 83 -7.92 3.36 -2.10
N LYS A 84 -7.97 4.60 -1.60
CA LYS A 84 -7.52 5.77 -2.36
C LYS A 84 -6.05 5.66 -2.75
N LEU A 85 -5.20 5.21 -1.83
CA LEU A 85 -3.77 5.03 -2.10
C LEU A 85 -3.57 4.00 -3.20
N ARG A 86 -4.28 2.86 -3.16
CA ARG A 86 -4.23 1.85 -4.22
C ARG A 86 -4.57 2.44 -5.59
N LEU A 87 -5.65 3.20 -5.67
CA LEU A 87 -6.11 3.83 -6.92
C LEU A 87 -5.13 4.90 -7.42
N LEU A 88 -4.56 5.69 -6.51
CA LEU A 88 -3.54 6.67 -6.82
C LEU A 88 -2.30 6.00 -7.40
N LEU A 89 -1.79 4.94 -6.76
CA LEU A 89 -0.62 4.21 -7.25
C LEU A 89 -0.87 3.59 -8.63
N GLN A 90 -2.05 3.03 -8.88
CA GLN A 90 -2.42 2.54 -10.21
C GLN A 90 -2.51 3.66 -11.25
N THR A 91 -2.98 4.85 -10.85
CA THR A 91 -3.08 6.01 -11.73
C THR A 91 -1.69 6.51 -12.12
N ILE A 92 -0.79 6.67 -11.14
CA ILE A 92 0.61 7.03 -11.40
C ILE A 92 1.29 5.95 -12.23
N ASN A 93 1.01 4.67 -11.97
CA ASN A 93 1.62 3.55 -12.69
C ASN A 93 1.35 3.56 -14.21
N LYS A 94 0.22 4.15 -14.64
CA LYS A 94 -0.11 4.27 -16.07
C LYS A 94 0.84 5.22 -16.80
N GLU A 95 1.39 6.21 -16.10
CA GLU A 95 2.33 7.19 -16.68
C GLU A 95 3.78 6.85 -16.38
N TYR A 96 4.05 6.31 -15.19
CA TYR A 96 5.38 5.98 -14.69
C TYR A 96 5.34 4.55 -14.14
N PRO A 97 6.11 3.57 -14.65
CA PRO A 97 6.04 2.18 -14.20
C PRO A 97 6.64 1.99 -12.79
N ILE A 98 5.91 2.43 -11.77
CA ILE A 98 6.40 2.56 -10.38
C ILE A 98 6.15 1.33 -9.50
N LEU A 99 5.22 0.44 -9.86
CA LEU A 99 4.78 -0.62 -8.94
C LEU A 99 5.90 -1.62 -8.60
N ASN A 100 6.82 -1.85 -9.53
CA ASN A 100 7.96 -2.74 -9.30
C ASN A 100 9.16 -2.00 -8.66
N ALA A 101 9.04 -0.70 -8.41
CA ALA A 101 10.10 0.13 -7.85
C ALA A 101 9.93 0.39 -6.33
N PHE A 102 8.89 -0.20 -5.71
CA PHE A 102 8.75 -0.15 -4.27
C PHE A 102 9.89 -0.92 -3.59
N ALA A 103 10.50 -0.31 -2.57
CA ALA A 103 11.44 -0.99 -1.69
C ALA A 103 10.80 -2.10 -0.84
N ASP A 104 9.46 -2.16 -0.82
CA ASP A 104 8.65 -3.21 -0.21
C ASP A 104 7.77 -3.89 -1.28
N SER A 105 8.41 -4.41 -2.33
CA SER A 105 7.72 -4.93 -3.52
C SER A 105 6.82 -6.12 -3.16
N VAL A 106 7.34 -7.09 -2.39
CA VAL A 106 6.58 -8.23 -1.84
C VAL A 106 5.44 -7.74 -0.97
N GLY A 107 5.69 -6.81 -0.05
CA GLY A 107 4.65 -6.26 0.82
C GLY A 107 3.51 -5.61 0.01
N TYR A 108 3.83 -4.81 -1.00
CA TYR A 108 2.85 -4.19 -1.90
C TYR A 108 2.01 -5.23 -2.64
N HIS A 109 2.67 -6.26 -3.17
CA HIS A 109 2.00 -7.35 -3.89
C HIS A 109 1.02 -8.09 -2.98
N MET A 110 1.48 -8.54 -1.81
CA MET A 110 0.65 -9.28 -0.87
C MET A 110 -0.48 -8.43 -0.28
N TRP A 111 -0.24 -7.13 -0.08
CA TRP A 111 -1.30 -6.20 0.33
C TRP A 111 -2.37 -6.03 -0.75
N THR A 112 -1.97 -6.02 -2.02
CA THR A 112 -2.88 -5.96 -3.17
C THR A 112 -3.65 -7.27 -3.35
N PHE A 113 -2.99 -8.42 -3.15
CA PHE A 113 -3.62 -9.74 -3.20
C PHE A 113 -4.86 -9.80 -2.29
N VAL A 114 -4.77 -9.28 -1.06
CA VAL A 114 -5.91 -9.28 -0.11
C VAL A 114 -7.05 -8.38 -0.58
N TYR A 115 -6.78 -7.36 -1.38
CA TYR A 115 -7.84 -6.54 -2.00
C TYR A 115 -8.58 -7.29 -3.10
N ASP A 116 -7.85 -8.04 -3.92
CA ASP A 116 -8.42 -8.77 -5.05
C ASP A 116 -9.05 -10.10 -4.61
N ASN A 117 -8.52 -10.68 -3.54
CA ASN A 117 -8.97 -11.92 -2.92
C ASN A 117 -9.32 -11.65 -1.45
N PRO A 118 -10.46 -11.02 -1.14
CA PRO A 118 -10.85 -10.76 0.24
C PRO A 118 -11.06 -12.07 1.01
N PRO A 119 -10.67 -12.14 2.30
CA PRO A 119 -10.81 -13.35 3.09
C PRO A 119 -12.28 -13.73 3.28
N PRO A 120 -12.63 -15.02 3.23
CA PRO A 120 -13.99 -15.49 3.41
C PRO A 120 -14.45 -15.40 4.87
N ASN A 121 -15.76 -15.36 5.06
CA ASN A 121 -16.42 -15.33 6.38
C ASN A 121 -16.72 -16.74 6.93
N ASP A 122 -16.07 -17.76 6.39
CA ASP A 122 -16.17 -19.16 6.81
C ASP A 122 -14.77 -19.69 7.15
N TYR A 123 -14.68 -20.48 8.22
CA TYR A 123 -13.40 -20.93 8.75
C TYR A 123 -12.69 -21.90 7.81
N GLU A 124 -13.41 -22.87 7.23
CA GLU A 124 -12.81 -23.85 6.31
C GLU A 124 -12.33 -23.17 5.04
N MET A 125 -13.16 -22.28 4.46
CA MET A 125 -12.75 -21.50 3.29
C MET A 125 -11.56 -20.58 3.60
N PHE A 126 -11.46 -20.08 4.83
CA PHE A 126 -10.34 -19.21 5.21
C PHE A 126 -9.02 -19.95 5.33
N LEU A 127 -9.04 -21.22 5.76
CA LEU A 127 -7.82 -22.03 5.71
C LEU A 127 -7.31 -22.15 4.28
N SER A 128 -8.18 -22.49 3.31
CA SER A 128 -7.79 -22.55 1.91
C SER A 128 -7.32 -21.19 1.35
N TRP A 129 -7.94 -20.09 1.80
CA TRP A 129 -7.49 -18.74 1.44
C TRP A 129 -6.10 -18.43 2.02
N ALA A 130 -5.84 -18.82 3.27
CA ALA A 130 -4.56 -18.62 3.93
C ALA A 130 -3.44 -19.44 3.26
N GLU A 131 -3.72 -20.69 2.89
CA GLU A 131 -2.80 -21.53 2.12
C GLU A 131 -2.45 -20.88 0.76
N ALA A 132 -3.44 -20.32 0.06
CA ALA A 132 -3.20 -19.60 -1.19
C ALA A 132 -2.39 -18.31 -0.98
N TYR A 133 -2.63 -17.59 0.11
CA TYR A 133 -1.86 -16.40 0.48
C TYR A 133 -0.39 -16.74 0.77
N ASP A 134 -0.14 -17.81 1.53
CA ASP A 134 1.22 -18.24 1.88
C ASP A 134 1.97 -18.74 0.63
N ALA A 135 1.31 -19.51 -0.24
CA ALA A 135 1.89 -19.96 -1.51
C ALA A 135 2.28 -18.80 -2.44
N GLU A 136 1.41 -17.79 -2.56
CA GLU A 136 1.71 -16.57 -3.34
C GLU A 136 2.89 -15.81 -2.73
N HIS A 137 2.93 -15.66 -1.40
CA HIS A 137 4.03 -14.99 -0.72
C HIS A 137 5.38 -15.68 -0.98
N GLU A 138 5.42 -17.02 -0.87
CA GLU A 138 6.62 -17.80 -1.17
C GLU A 138 7.09 -17.60 -2.61
N GLN A 139 6.17 -17.65 -3.58
CA GLN A 139 6.50 -17.45 -4.98
C GLN A 139 7.11 -16.06 -5.23
N VAL A 140 6.47 -15.01 -4.74
CA VAL A 140 6.91 -13.62 -4.99
C VAL A 140 8.24 -13.34 -4.28
N SER A 141 8.46 -13.93 -3.10
CA SER A 141 9.74 -13.79 -2.37
C SER A 141 10.90 -14.45 -3.13
N LEU A 142 10.66 -15.63 -3.74
CA LEU A 142 11.67 -16.32 -4.54
C LEU A 142 12.02 -15.54 -5.82
N GLU A 143 11.04 -14.89 -6.44
CA GLU A 143 11.25 -14.05 -7.61
C GLU A 143 12.11 -12.82 -7.28
N GLU A 144 11.90 -12.16 -6.12
CA GLU A 144 12.70 -11.02 -5.68
C GLU A 144 14.16 -11.40 -5.39
N ASP A 145 14.41 -12.57 -4.78
CA ASP A 145 15.77 -13.06 -4.49
C ASP A 145 16.55 -13.49 -5.76
N SER A 146 15.87 -13.63 -6.90
CA SER A 146 16.46 -14.09 -8.16
C SER A 146 16.94 -12.97 -9.09
N ILE A 147 16.75 -11.70 -8.68
CA ILE A 147 17.10 -10.46 -9.41
C ILE A 147 18.35 -9.82 -8.80
#